data_AF-A0A6N6L7D0-F1
#
_entry.id   AF-A0A6N6L7D0-F1
#
_cell.length_a   1.000
_cell.length_b   1.000
_cell.length_c   1.000
_cell.angle_alpha   90.00
_cell.angle_beta   90.00
_cell.angle_gamma   90.00
#
_symmetry.space_group_name_H-M   'P 1'
#
loop_
_entity.id
_entity.type
_entity.pdbx_description
1 polymer ?
#
loop_
_entity_poly.entity_id
_entity_poly.type
_entity_poly.pdbx_seq_one_letter_code
_entity_poly.pdbx_strand_id
1 'polypeptide(L)'
;MADFDFDAWSNLARRSPAAFFRARERAIDRMIAGHPPAQADRLREFQGQIDSVRALAGSPIKATRELVGMIEDRLEAMRARVRTLHRTADELDALRQRLIPPEPDDPEGPPG
;
A
#
# COMPACT_ATOMS: atom_id res chain seq x y z
N MET A 1 6.65 -15.36 -8.21
CA MET A 1 5.23 -15.00 -8.13
C MET A 1 4.46 -16.18 -8.70
N ALA A 2 3.49 -16.72 -7.96
CA ALA A 2 2.68 -17.85 -8.46
C ALA A 2 2.04 -17.46 -9.80
N ASP A 3 2.08 -18.39 -10.75
CA ASP A 3 1.45 -18.26 -12.07
C ASP A 3 -0.06 -18.17 -11.85
N PHE A 4 -0.62 -16.95 -11.87
CA PHE A 4 -2.06 -16.76 -11.74
C PHE A 4 -2.70 -17.13 -13.07
N ASP A 5 -3.35 -18.29 -13.12
CA ASP A 5 -4.02 -18.79 -14.32
C ASP A 5 -5.29 -17.99 -14.63
N PHE A 6 -5.13 -16.87 -15.34
CA PHE A 6 -6.24 -16.00 -15.73
C PHE A 6 -7.26 -16.72 -16.62
N ASP A 7 -6.80 -17.62 -17.48
CA ASP A 7 -7.65 -18.32 -18.43
C ASP A 7 -8.59 -19.31 -17.73
N ALA A 8 -8.10 -20.05 -16.73
CA ALA A 8 -8.95 -20.92 -15.92
C ALA A 8 -10.03 -20.13 -15.18
N TRP A 9 -9.68 -18.98 -14.60
CA TRP A 9 -10.63 -18.14 -13.87
C TRP A 9 -11.66 -17.49 -14.80
N SER A 10 -11.24 -17.02 -15.98
CA SER A 10 -12.13 -16.46 -17.00
C SER A 10 -13.11 -17.52 -17.52
N ASN A 11 -12.62 -18.73 -17.80
CA ASN A 11 -13.46 -19.86 -18.20
C ASN A 11 -14.46 -20.25 -17.09
N LEU A 12 -14.02 -20.27 -15.83
CA LEU A 12 -14.89 -20.55 -14.68
C LEU A 12 -16.01 -19.51 -14.55
N ALA A 13 -15.68 -18.22 -14.68
CA ALA A 13 -16.66 -17.13 -14.63
C ALA A 13 -17.73 -17.26 -15.72
N ARG A 14 -17.33 -17.65 -16.93
CA ARG A 14 -18.27 -17.85 -18.06
C ARG A 14 -19.16 -19.07 -17.88
N ARG A 15 -18.61 -20.17 -17.38
CA ARG A 15 -19.33 -21.46 -17.25
C ARG A 15 -20.22 -21.52 -16.01
N SER A 16 -19.77 -20.96 -14.89
CA SER A 16 -20.49 -20.98 -13.63
C SER A 16 -20.13 -19.77 -12.77
N PRO A 17 -20.90 -18.67 -12.88
CA PRO A 17 -20.70 -17.48 -12.06
C PRO A 17 -20.67 -17.79 -10.56
N ALA A 18 -21.59 -18.67 -10.10
CA ALA A 18 -21.64 -19.08 -8.70
C ALA A 18 -20.36 -19.81 -8.25
N ALA A 19 -19.79 -20.69 -9.08
CA ALA A 19 -18.55 -21.37 -8.76
C ALA A 19 -17.34 -20.41 -8.76
N PHE A 20 -17.33 -19.42 -9.66
CA PHE A 20 -16.32 -18.36 -9.68
C PHE A 20 -16.34 -17.55 -8.39
N PHE A 21 -17.51 -17.10 -7.92
CA PHE A 21 -17.59 -16.32 -6.67
C PHE A 21 -17.11 -17.12 -5.46
N ARG A 22 -17.45 -18.40 -5.35
CA ARG A 22 -16.92 -19.29 -4.30
C ARG A 22 -15.42 -19.53 -4.41
N ALA A 23 -14.88 -19.62 -5.63
CA ALA A 23 -13.44 -19.76 -5.83
C ALA A 23 -12.69 -18.47 -5.45
N ARG A 24 -13.26 -17.31 -5.80
CA ARG A 24 -12.75 -15.99 -5.43
C ARG A 24 -12.67 -15.82 -3.92
N GLU A 25 -13.77 -16.07 -3.21
CA GLU A 25 -13.84 -15.96 -1.75
C GLU A 25 -12.74 -16.80 -1.08
N ARG A 26 -12.64 -18.08 -1.44
CA ARG A 26 -11.57 -18.97 -0.92
C ARG A 26 -10.15 -18.50 -1.26
N ALA A 27 -9.93 -17.89 -2.41
CA ALA A 27 -8.60 -17.37 -2.76
C ALA A 27 -8.23 -16.16 -1.90
N ILE A 28 -9.18 -15.25 -1.69
CA ILE A 28 -9.02 -14.07 -0.84
C ILE A 28 -8.80 -14.49 0.61
N ASP A 29 -9.63 -15.39 1.14
CA ASP A 29 -9.50 -15.86 2.53
C ASP A 29 -8.15 -16.51 2.80
N ARG A 30 -7.65 -17.32 1.86
CA ARG A 30 -6.31 -17.92 1.97
C ARG A 30 -5.21 -16.86 1.96
N MET A 31 -5.33 -15.83 1.12
CA MET A 31 -4.38 -14.72 1.10
C MET A 31 -4.37 -13.98 2.44
N ILE A 32 -5.54 -13.66 2.98
CA ILE A 32 -5.71 -12.96 4.25
C ILE A 32 -5.14 -13.79 5.40
N ALA A 33 -5.47 -15.09 5.45
CA ALA A 33 -4.99 -16.01 6.48
C ALA A 33 -3.47 -16.20 6.48
N GLY A 34 -2.79 -15.89 5.37
CA GLY A 34 -1.33 -15.91 5.28
C GLY A 34 -0.60 -14.76 5.98
N HIS A 35 -1.32 -13.78 6.53
CA HIS A 35 -0.76 -12.60 7.17
C HIS A 35 -0.90 -12.64 8.71
N PRO A 36 -0.04 -11.90 9.46
CA PRO A 36 -0.19 -11.76 10.91
C PRO A 36 -1.58 -11.21 11.31
N PRO A 37 -2.11 -11.55 12.50
CA PRO A 37 -3.50 -11.26 12.87
C PRO A 37 -3.92 -9.79 12.65
N ALA A 38 -3.13 -8.84 13.12
CA ALA A 38 -3.42 -7.41 12.97
C ALA A 38 -3.43 -6.93 11.49
N GLN A 39 -2.67 -7.59 10.62
CA GLN A 39 -2.68 -7.30 9.18
C GLN A 39 -3.85 -8.01 8.50
N ALA A 40 -4.15 -9.26 8.88
CA ALA A 40 -5.28 -10.01 8.38
C ALA A 40 -6.61 -9.28 8.63
N ASP A 41 -6.80 -8.71 9.83
CA ASP A 41 -8.02 -7.95 10.15
C ASP A 41 -8.18 -6.71 9.27
N ARG A 42 -7.10 -5.94 9.07
CA ARG A 42 -7.10 -4.80 8.14
C ARG A 42 -7.40 -5.21 6.70
N LEU A 43 -6.89 -6.37 6.27
CA LEU A 43 -7.16 -6.88 4.92
C LEU A 43 -8.63 -7.31 4.78
N ARG A 44 -9.27 -7.86 5.82
CA ARG A 44 -10.71 -8.16 5.81
C ARG A 44 -11.55 -6.90 5.71
N GLU A 45 -11.23 -5.87 6.49
CA GLU A 45 -11.90 -4.57 6.40
C GLU A 45 -11.78 -3.98 4.99
N PHE A 46 -10.58 -4.01 4.42
CA PHE A 46 -10.36 -3.52 3.06
C PHE A 46 -11.12 -4.34 2.02
N GLN A 47 -11.16 -5.66 2.16
CA GLN A 47 -11.94 -6.52 1.28
C GLN A 47 -13.45 -6.18 1.35
N GLY A 48 -13.97 -5.90 2.54
CA GLY A 48 -15.35 -5.44 2.72
C GLY A 48 -15.65 -4.12 2.00
N GLN A 49 -14.70 -3.18 1.99
CA GLN A 49 -14.80 -1.95 1.21
C GLN A 49 -14.84 -2.24 -0.30
N ILE A 50 -13.95 -3.12 -0.79
CA ILE A 50 -13.92 -3.53 -2.21
C ILE A 50 -15.27 -4.13 -2.62
N ASP A 51 -15.82 -5.04 -1.81
CA ASP A 51 -17.08 -5.69 -2.15
C ASP A 51 -18.27 -4.72 -2.09
N SER A 52 -18.25 -3.74 -1.19
CA SER A 52 -19.26 -2.67 -1.15
C SER A 52 -19.22 -1.80 -2.41
N VAL A 53 -18.04 -1.39 -2.85
CA VAL A 53 -17.85 -0.64 -4.11
C VAL A 53 -18.38 -1.43 -5.30
N ARG A 54 -18.07 -2.74 -5.36
CA ARG A 54 -18.53 -3.62 -6.43
C ARG A 54 -20.05 -3.76 -6.46
N ALA A 55 -20.70 -3.85 -5.29
CA ALA A 55 -22.15 -3.93 -5.18
C ALA A 55 -22.84 -2.62 -5.62
N LEU A 56 -22.27 -1.46 -5.27
CA LEU A 56 -22.87 -0.15 -5.54
C LEU A 56 -22.62 0.37 -6.97
N ALA A 57 -21.52 -0.01 -7.61
CA ALA A 57 -21.11 0.56 -8.90
C ALA A 57 -22.05 0.21 -10.08
N GLY A 58 -22.92 -0.80 -9.95
CA GLY A 58 -23.92 -1.17 -10.95
C GLY A 58 -23.37 -1.80 -12.24
N SER A 59 -22.04 -1.78 -12.46
CA SER A 59 -21.39 -2.57 -13.51
C SER A 59 -19.93 -2.88 -13.17
N PRO A 60 -19.36 -3.98 -13.70
CA PRO A 60 -17.96 -4.34 -13.44
C PRO A 60 -16.97 -3.23 -13.84
N ILE A 61 -17.18 -2.57 -14.98
CA ILE A 61 -16.27 -1.54 -15.47
C ILE A 61 -16.30 -0.28 -14.58
N LYS A 62 -17.47 0.09 -14.04
CA LYS A 62 -17.58 1.18 -13.08
C LYS A 62 -16.87 0.83 -11.79
N ALA A 63 -17.10 -0.39 -11.26
CA ALA A 63 -16.41 -0.86 -10.06
C ALA A 63 -14.88 -0.81 -10.23
N THR A 64 -14.35 -1.24 -11.38
CA THR A 64 -12.91 -1.17 -11.65
C THR A 64 -12.39 0.26 -11.62
N ARG A 65 -13.10 1.23 -12.20
CA ARG A 65 -12.68 2.65 -12.16
C ARG A 65 -12.66 3.20 -10.74
N GLU A 66 -13.71 2.95 -9.97
CA GLU A 66 -13.78 3.38 -8.56
C GLU A 66 -12.64 2.78 -7.74
N LEU A 67 -12.38 1.48 -7.90
CA LEU A 67 -11.29 0.80 -7.19
C LEU A 67 -9.91 1.33 -7.58
N VAL A 68 -9.69 1.66 -8.85
CA VAL A 68 -8.44 2.30 -9.30
C VAL A 68 -8.30 3.69 -8.68
N GLY A 69 -9.37 4.49 -8.66
CA GLY A 69 -9.36 5.80 -8.00
C GLY A 69 -8.99 5.71 -6.51
N MET A 70 -9.55 4.73 -5.78
CA MET A 70 -9.16 4.48 -4.38
C MET A 70 -7.67 4.17 -4.21
N ILE A 71 -7.07 3.43 -5.16
CA ILE A 71 -5.64 3.12 -5.15
C ILE A 71 -4.81 4.38 -5.41
N GLU A 72 -5.22 5.21 -6.37
CA GLU A 72 -4.58 6.48 -6.70
C GLU A 72 -4.60 7.43 -5.50
N ASP A 73 -5.76 7.60 -4.85
CA ASP A 73 -5.91 8.41 -3.65
C ASP A 73 -4.99 7.94 -2.52
N ARG A 74 -4.92 6.62 -2.31
CA ARG A 74 -4.05 6.01 -1.29
C ARG A 74 -2.58 6.25 -1.60
N LEU A 75 -2.19 6.16 -2.87
CA LEU A 75 -0.83 6.40 -3.33
C LEU A 75 -0.45 7.87 -3.14
N GLU A 76 -1.33 8.80 -3.49
CA GLU A 76 -1.07 10.23 -3.29
C GLU A 76 -0.97 10.59 -1.80
N ALA A 77 -1.85 10.04 -0.96
CA ALA A 77 -1.75 10.20 0.49
C ALA A 77 -0.42 9.66 1.04
N MET A 78 0.09 8.56 0.49
CA MET A 78 1.40 8.02 0.86
C MET A 78 2.55 8.92 0.41
N ARG A 79 2.50 9.43 -0.83
CA ARG A 79 3.48 10.40 -1.35
C ARG A 79 3.54 11.65 -0.48
N ALA A 80 2.39 12.17 -0.08
CA ALA A 80 2.31 13.32 0.82
C ALA A 80 2.98 13.03 2.18
N ARG A 81 2.75 11.86 2.77
CA ARG A 81 3.39 11.46 4.04
C ARG A 81 4.91 11.33 3.91
N VAL A 82 5.40 10.74 2.82
CA VAL A 82 6.86 10.64 2.57
C VAL A 82 7.48 12.02 2.41
N ARG A 83 6.83 12.93 1.67
CA ARG A 83 7.30 14.33 1.55
C ARG A 83 7.37 15.03 2.90
N THR A 84 6.36 14.84 3.77
CA THR A 84 6.38 15.38 5.12
C THR A 84 7.53 14.81 5.94
N LEU A 85 7.76 13.48 5.90
CA LEU A 85 8.86 12.84 6.61
C LEU A 85 10.24 13.35 6.18
N HIS A 86 10.47 13.54 4.87
CA HIS A 86 11.72 14.13 4.40
C HIS A 86 11.90 15.55 4.92
N ARG A 87 10.86 16.39 4.88
CA ARG A 87 10.93 17.76 5.39
C ARG A 87 11.30 17.80 6.87
N THR A 88 10.66 16.99 7.71
CA THR A 88 10.99 16.95 9.14
C THR A 88 12.40 16.41 9.39
N ALA A 89 12.88 15.47 8.59
CA ALA A 89 14.26 15.01 8.69
C ALA A 89 15.26 16.13 8.38
N ASP A 90 15.03 16.88 7.30
CA ASP A 90 15.88 18.02 6.90
C ASP A 90 15.90 19.12 7.98
N GLU A 91 14.74 19.43 8.56
CA GLU A 91 14.61 20.40 9.65
C GLU A 91 15.39 19.98 10.90
N LEU A 92 15.31 18.69 11.27
CA LEU A 92 16.07 18.14 12.40
C LEU A 92 17.57 18.17 12.13
N ASP A 93 18.01 17.86 10.91
CA ASP A 93 19.42 17.94 10.54
C ASP A 93 19.95 19.39 10.56
N ALA A 94 19.17 20.35 10.09
CA ALA A 94 19.53 21.77 10.17
C ALA A 94 19.63 22.25 11.62
N LEU A 95 18.72 21.83 12.50
CA LEU A 95 18.79 22.13 13.94
C LEU A 95 20.02 21.49 14.59
N ARG A 96 20.33 20.23 14.25
CA ARG A 96 21.52 19.52 14.72
C ARG A 96 22.80 20.27 14.36
N GLN A 97 22.93 20.73 13.12
CA GLN A 97 24.09 21.51 12.65
C GLN A 97 24.22 22.86 13.36
N ARG A 98 23.12 23.46 13.81
CA ARG A 98 23.15 24.72 14.57
C ARG A 98 23.54 24.52 16.04
N LEU A 99 23.19 23.38 16.62
CA LEU A 99 23.45 23.04 18.01
C LEU A 99 24.86 22.47 18.22
N ILE A 100 25.42 21.82 17.20
CA ILE A 100 26.80 21.31 17.19
C ILE A 100 27.58 22.18 16.20
N PRO A 101 28.27 23.25 16.66
CA PRO A 101 29.19 23.97 15.77
C PRO A 101 30.25 22.99 15.27
N PRO A 102 30.77 23.14 14.03
CA PRO A 102 31.97 22.42 13.63
C PRO A 102 33.05 22.68 14.69
N GLU A 103 33.77 21.66 15.12
CA GLU A 103 34.96 21.89 15.94
C GLU A 103 35.82 22.94 15.22
N PRO A 104 36.32 23.96 15.93
CA PRO A 104 37.23 24.92 15.31
C PRO A 104 38.37 24.11 14.68
N ASP A 105 38.62 24.32 13.38
CA ASP A 105 39.84 23.86 12.73
C ASP A 105 41.00 24.33 13.61
N ASP A 106 41.68 23.40 14.27
CA ASP A 106 42.77 23.67 15.20
C ASP A 106 43.88 24.42 14.42
N PRO A 107 44.02 25.75 14.57
CA PRO A 107 45.12 26.46 13.96
C PRO A 107 46.30 26.31 14.91
N GLU A 108 47.39 25.73 14.42
CA GLU A 108 48.68 25.53 15.12
C GLU A 108 48.83 24.19 15.85
N GLY A 109 49.03 23.12 15.06
CA GLY A 109 50.04 22.14 15.45
C GLY A 109 51.40 22.85 15.55
N PRO A 110 52.16 22.69 16.65
CA PRO A 110 53.37 23.47 16.88
C PRO A 110 54.44 23.13 15.84
N PRO A 111 55.29 24.09 15.43
CA PRO A 111 56.50 23.76 14.68
C PRO A 111 57.47 23.07 15.63
N GLY A 112 57.67 21.77 15.43
CA GLY A 112 58.66 20.94 16.12
C GLY A 112 59.57 20.25 15.12
#